data_AF-A0A957YZ29-F1
#
_entry.id   AF-A0A957YZ29-F1
#
_cell.length_a   1.000
_cell.length_b   1.000
_cell.length_c   1.000
_cell.angle_alpha   90.00
_cell.angle_beta   90.00
_cell.angle_gamma   90.00
#
_symmetry.space_group_name_H-M   'P 1'
#
loop_
_entity.id
_entity.type
_entity.pdbx_description
1 polymer ?
#
loop_
_entity_poly.entity_id
_entity_poly.type
_entity_poly.pdbx_seq_one_letter_code
_entity_poly.pdbx_strand_id
1 'polypeptide(L)'
;MTFDQSILTPDPTTRRKIIPILEAALVAVDPAGAVRHVLQRNGATLTVGDRHYNLAEYRRVFVIGAGKAGAPMAQAVEAILGDRIDVGLVVVKTDHGGPTETVAIAEASHPMPDEAGVIAGKRILEIATQATADDLVIALLSGGGSALLVAPAEGMTLADMQGMTNALLACGATINEINCLRKHCSAVKGGQLARAVAPATLITLALSDVIGSPLDVIASGPTVADASTWADAWAIVEKYDLVNKLPPAIAQRLRAGLNGELPDTPKTDDPAFATT
;
A
#
# COMPACT_ATOMS: atom_id res chain seq x y z
N MET A 1 25.99 -18.95 -19.08
CA MET A 1 26.99 -17.96 -19.55
C MET A 1 27.75 -17.49 -18.33
N THR A 2 29.08 -17.52 -18.38
CA THR A 2 29.94 -17.07 -17.29
C THR A 2 29.89 -15.55 -17.21
N PHE A 3 29.64 -14.99 -16.03
CA PHE A 3 29.63 -13.54 -15.83
C PHE A 3 31.03 -12.96 -16.11
N ASP A 4 31.14 -12.06 -17.07
CA ASP A 4 32.38 -11.39 -17.42
C ASP A 4 32.71 -10.30 -16.38
N GLN A 5 33.67 -10.58 -15.51
CA GLN A 5 34.09 -9.65 -14.46
C GLN A 5 34.74 -8.36 -14.99
N SER A 6 35.19 -8.33 -16.25
CA SER A 6 35.74 -7.11 -16.86
C SER A 6 34.71 -5.98 -16.93
N ILE A 7 33.41 -6.30 -16.93
CA ILE A 7 32.30 -5.32 -16.91
C ILE A 7 32.30 -4.45 -15.63
N LEU A 8 32.90 -4.94 -14.54
CA LEU A 8 33.03 -4.21 -13.28
C LEU A 8 34.21 -3.24 -13.28
N THR A 9 35.14 -3.37 -14.23
CA THR A 9 36.28 -2.45 -14.35
C THR A 9 35.86 -1.11 -14.96
N PRO A 10 36.42 0.03 -14.53
CA PRO A 10 36.10 1.33 -15.11
C PRO A 10 36.70 1.49 -16.51
N ASP A 11 36.07 0.91 -17.55
CA ASP A 11 36.37 1.20 -18.96
C ASP A 11 35.31 2.15 -19.55
N PRO A 12 35.67 3.39 -19.90
CA PRO A 12 34.76 4.36 -20.52
C PRO A 12 34.11 3.87 -21.82
N THR A 13 34.79 3.01 -22.59
CA THR A 13 34.30 2.55 -23.90
C THR A 13 33.20 1.50 -23.73
N THR A 14 33.39 0.55 -22.82
CA THR A 14 32.39 -0.45 -22.44
C THR A 14 31.21 0.19 -21.70
N ARG A 15 31.48 1.10 -20.75
CA ARG A 15 30.42 1.83 -20.02
C ARG A 15 29.50 2.63 -20.94
N ARG A 16 30.03 3.29 -21.98
CA ARG A 16 29.21 4.02 -22.97
C ARG A 16 28.20 3.14 -23.70
N LYS A 17 28.47 1.85 -23.88
CA LYS A 17 27.52 0.90 -24.50
C LYS A 17 26.47 0.39 -23.51
N ILE A 18 26.81 0.32 -22.23
CA ILE A 18 25.92 -0.19 -21.16
C ILE A 18 24.97 0.90 -20.66
N ILE A 19 25.42 2.16 -20.61
CA ILE A 19 24.61 3.29 -20.10
C ILE A 19 23.24 3.40 -20.79
N PRO A 20 23.12 3.38 -22.14
CA PRO A 20 21.82 3.45 -22.79
C PRO A 20 20.89 2.27 -22.46
N ILE A 21 21.45 1.09 -22.22
CA ILE A 21 20.67 -0.10 -21.82
C ILE A 21 20.15 0.07 -20.40
N LEU A 22 21.00 0.56 -19.49
CA LEU A 22 20.63 0.85 -18.10
C LEU A 22 19.61 1.99 -18.03
N GLU A 23 19.80 3.06 -18.79
CA GLU A 23 18.87 4.18 -18.90
C GLU A 23 17.52 3.73 -19.45
N ALA A 24 17.51 2.91 -20.52
CA ALA A 24 16.26 2.35 -21.04
C ALA A 24 15.55 1.47 -20.01
N ALA A 25 16.29 0.67 -19.24
CA ALA A 25 15.72 -0.14 -18.16
C ALA A 25 15.14 0.73 -17.03
N LEU A 26 15.82 1.81 -16.64
CA LEU A 26 15.33 2.76 -15.63
C LEU A 26 14.10 3.52 -16.11
N VAL A 27 14.10 3.98 -17.36
CA VAL A 27 12.94 4.64 -17.99
C VAL A 27 11.76 3.68 -18.06
N ALA A 28 11.98 2.40 -18.35
CA ALA A 28 10.92 1.40 -18.41
C ALA A 28 10.25 1.14 -17.04
N VAL A 29 10.92 1.47 -15.93
CA VAL A 29 10.37 1.33 -14.56
C VAL A 29 10.09 2.68 -13.90
N ASP A 30 10.09 3.77 -14.68
CA ASP A 30 9.71 5.10 -14.20
C ASP A 30 8.25 5.05 -13.69
N PRO A 31 7.98 5.43 -12.43
CA PRO A 31 6.63 5.33 -11.87
C PRO A 31 5.58 6.12 -12.65
N ALA A 32 5.92 7.31 -13.14
CA ALA A 32 4.99 8.13 -13.90
C ALA A 32 4.72 7.52 -15.29
N GLY A 33 5.76 7.00 -15.96
CA GLY A 33 5.65 6.21 -17.19
C GLY A 33 4.78 4.97 -17.01
N ALA A 34 4.96 4.23 -15.92
CA ALA A 34 4.17 3.04 -15.59
C ALA A 34 2.68 3.39 -15.39
N VAL A 35 2.37 4.48 -14.69
CA VAL A 35 0.97 4.97 -14.56
C VAL A 35 0.41 5.33 -15.93
N ARG A 36 1.10 6.12 -16.75
CA ARG A 36 0.61 6.52 -18.09
C ARG A 36 0.42 5.34 -19.04
N HIS A 37 1.17 4.26 -18.85
CA HIS A 37 1.02 3.05 -19.65
C HIS A 37 -0.31 2.35 -19.37
N VAL A 38 -0.74 2.29 -18.11
CA VAL A 38 -1.95 1.56 -17.70
C VAL A 38 -3.18 2.44 -17.52
N LEU A 39 -3.02 3.74 -17.28
CA LEU A 39 -4.08 4.69 -17.01
C LEU A 39 -4.13 5.74 -18.12
N GLN A 40 -5.26 5.85 -18.81
CA GLN A 40 -5.47 6.81 -19.90
C GLN A 40 -6.87 7.39 -19.84
N ARG A 41 -7.03 8.68 -20.16
CA ARG A 41 -8.34 9.35 -20.22
C ARG A 41 -8.58 9.89 -21.62
N ASN A 42 -9.76 9.60 -22.18
CA ASN A 42 -10.28 10.23 -23.40
C ASN A 42 -11.68 10.78 -23.14
N GLY A 43 -11.79 12.10 -22.98
CA GLY A 43 -13.03 12.75 -22.58
C GLY A 43 -13.51 12.26 -21.21
N ALA A 44 -14.70 11.64 -21.17
CA ALA A 44 -15.25 11.03 -19.96
C ALA A 44 -14.79 9.58 -19.73
N THR A 45 -14.19 8.92 -20.72
CA THR A 45 -13.78 7.52 -20.59
C THR A 45 -12.39 7.42 -19.96
N LEU A 46 -12.29 6.75 -18.83
CA LEU A 46 -11.04 6.35 -18.18
C LEU A 46 -10.76 4.88 -18.51
N THR A 47 -9.62 4.61 -19.14
CA THR A 47 -9.11 3.26 -19.40
C THR A 47 -8.08 2.91 -18.34
N VAL A 48 -8.24 1.76 -17.69
CA VAL A 48 -7.30 1.20 -16.72
C VAL A 48 -6.96 -0.24 -17.12
N GLY A 49 -5.78 -0.44 -17.71
CA GLY A 49 -5.45 -1.71 -18.38
C GLY A 49 -6.50 -2.03 -19.45
N ASP A 50 -7.18 -3.16 -19.29
CA ASP A 50 -8.23 -3.62 -20.20
C ASP A 50 -9.66 -3.20 -19.76
N ARG A 51 -9.79 -2.46 -18.65
CA ARG A 51 -11.09 -2.01 -18.12
C ARG A 51 -11.38 -0.56 -18.52
N HIS A 52 -12.65 -0.24 -18.69
CA HIS A 52 -13.11 1.11 -19.01
C HIS A 52 -14.16 1.59 -18.01
N TYR A 53 -14.04 2.85 -17.61
CA TYR A 53 -14.90 3.51 -16.64
C TYR A 53 -15.39 4.84 -17.21
N ASN A 54 -16.69 5.12 -17.10
CA ASN A 54 -17.24 6.40 -17.49
C ASN A 54 -17.20 7.38 -16.30
N LEU A 55 -16.27 8.33 -16.32
CA LEU A 55 -16.07 9.34 -15.26
C LEU A 55 -17.28 10.25 -15.04
N ALA A 56 -18.21 10.31 -16.00
CA ALA A 56 -19.46 11.05 -15.87
C ALA A 56 -20.53 10.33 -15.03
N GLU A 57 -20.37 9.02 -14.80
CA GLU A 57 -21.28 8.24 -13.92
C GLU A 57 -20.89 8.36 -12.46
N TYR A 58 -19.64 8.72 -12.18
CA TYR A 58 -19.17 8.97 -10.83
C TYR A 58 -19.47 10.41 -10.43
N ARG A 59 -19.87 10.60 -9.17
CA ARG A 59 -20.05 11.90 -8.54
C ARG A 59 -18.69 12.50 -8.17
N ARG A 60 -17.84 11.76 -7.47
CA ARG A 60 -16.49 12.22 -7.06
C ARG A 60 -15.41 11.22 -7.41
N VAL A 61 -14.19 11.70 -7.64
CA VAL A 61 -12.98 10.88 -7.77
C VAL A 61 -12.01 11.20 -6.65
N PHE A 62 -11.65 10.16 -5.90
CA PHE A 62 -10.66 10.23 -4.82
C PHE A 62 -9.35 9.60 -5.24
N VAL A 63 -8.23 10.16 -4.80
CA VAL A 63 -6.90 9.57 -4.99
C VAL A 63 -6.23 9.40 -3.63
N ILE A 64 -6.06 8.16 -3.18
CA ILE A 64 -5.41 7.84 -1.90
C ILE A 64 -4.21 6.95 -2.13
N GLY A 65 -3.24 6.91 -1.23
CA GLY A 65 -2.13 5.98 -1.43
C GLY A 65 -0.96 6.13 -0.50
N ALA A 66 0.01 5.23 -0.65
CA ALA A 66 1.29 5.34 0.04
C ALA A 66 2.41 4.56 -0.66
N GLY A 67 3.63 5.08 -0.56
CA GLY A 67 4.84 4.42 -1.04
C GLY A 67 5.89 5.42 -1.53
N LYS A 68 7.12 4.95 -1.74
CA LYS A 68 8.26 5.79 -2.18
C LYS A 68 8.04 6.43 -3.54
N ALA A 69 7.27 5.77 -4.42
CA ALA A 69 6.91 6.29 -5.73
C ALA A 69 5.58 7.08 -5.73
N GLY A 70 5.02 7.37 -4.54
CA GLY A 70 3.70 7.98 -4.43
C GLY A 70 3.58 9.35 -5.11
N ALA A 71 4.57 10.23 -4.95
CA ALA A 71 4.57 11.55 -5.59
C ALA A 71 4.55 11.49 -7.13
N PRO A 72 5.48 10.79 -7.81
CA PRO A 72 5.43 10.70 -9.28
C PRO A 72 4.20 9.94 -9.79
N MET A 73 3.67 8.96 -9.04
CA MET A 73 2.38 8.32 -9.38
C MET A 73 1.22 9.31 -9.29
N ALA A 74 1.14 10.10 -8.21
CA ALA A 74 0.10 11.11 -8.01
C ALA A 74 0.14 12.17 -9.13
N GLN A 75 1.34 12.69 -9.46
CA GLN A 75 1.52 13.62 -10.57
C GLN A 75 1.02 13.08 -11.90
N ALA A 76 1.31 11.81 -12.20
CA ALA A 76 0.82 11.18 -13.43
C ALA A 76 -0.70 11.07 -13.44
N VAL A 77 -1.31 10.68 -12.31
CA VAL A 77 -2.77 10.62 -12.16
C VAL A 77 -3.41 12.00 -12.30
N GLU A 78 -2.84 13.04 -11.69
CA GLU A 78 -3.29 14.42 -11.88
C GLU A 78 -3.19 14.90 -13.32
N ALA A 79 -2.08 14.60 -14.00
CA ALA A 79 -1.92 14.97 -15.41
C ALA A 79 -2.97 14.28 -16.32
N ILE A 80 -3.48 13.11 -15.92
CA ILE A 80 -4.47 12.34 -16.68
C ILE A 80 -5.91 12.76 -16.33
N LEU A 81 -6.21 12.92 -15.04
CA LEU A 81 -7.56 13.19 -14.55
C LEU A 81 -7.85 14.67 -14.37
N GLY A 82 -6.84 15.51 -14.18
CA GLY A 82 -6.97 16.95 -14.01
C GLY A 82 -8.06 17.34 -13.01
N ASP A 83 -8.95 18.20 -13.47
CA ASP A 83 -10.11 18.75 -12.73
C ASP A 83 -11.12 17.70 -12.23
N ARG A 84 -11.00 16.44 -12.65
CA ARG A 84 -11.90 15.38 -12.20
C ARG A 84 -11.57 14.87 -10.80
N ILE A 85 -10.38 15.12 -10.27
CA ILE A 85 -10.01 14.71 -8.91
C ILE A 85 -10.67 15.68 -7.92
N ASP A 86 -11.44 15.15 -6.99
CA ASP A 86 -12.13 15.94 -5.96
C ASP A 86 -11.28 16.09 -4.70
N VAL A 87 -10.66 14.98 -4.26
CA VAL A 87 -9.86 14.93 -3.02
C VAL A 87 -8.74 13.91 -3.21
N GLY A 88 -7.53 14.24 -2.75
CA GLY A 88 -6.49 13.23 -2.68
C GLY A 88 -5.46 13.42 -1.56
N LEU A 89 -4.89 12.30 -1.13
CA LEU A 89 -3.81 12.25 -0.16
C LEU A 89 -2.92 11.02 -0.41
N VAL A 90 -1.64 11.26 -0.66
CA VAL A 90 -0.64 10.20 -0.83
C VAL A 90 0.50 10.38 0.17
N VAL A 91 0.86 9.31 0.87
CA VAL A 91 1.96 9.31 1.84
C VAL A 91 3.25 8.81 1.20
N VAL A 92 4.28 9.64 1.23
CA VAL A 92 5.61 9.33 0.72
C VAL A 92 6.64 9.33 1.83
N LYS A 93 7.83 8.79 1.54
CA LYS A 93 8.97 8.89 2.46
C LYS A 93 9.40 10.36 2.59
N THR A 94 9.89 10.76 3.75
CA THR A 94 10.60 12.05 3.92
C THR A 94 11.58 12.32 2.78
N ASP A 95 11.61 13.56 2.28
CA ASP A 95 12.41 14.00 1.14
C ASP A 95 12.03 13.35 -0.21
N HIS A 96 10.89 12.65 -0.29
CA HIS A 96 10.33 12.10 -1.55
C HIS A 96 9.05 12.82 -1.98
N GLY A 97 8.78 14.00 -1.41
CA GLY A 97 7.73 14.90 -1.89
C GLY A 97 7.89 15.30 -3.35
N GLY A 98 6.87 15.97 -3.88
CA GLY A 98 6.87 16.50 -5.24
C GLY A 98 5.68 17.43 -5.44
N PRO A 99 5.73 18.34 -6.43
CA PRO A 99 4.62 19.23 -6.70
C PRO A 99 3.41 18.45 -7.22
N THR A 100 2.25 18.71 -6.63
CA THR A 100 0.92 18.24 -7.05
C THR A 100 -0.06 19.40 -6.90
N GLU A 101 -1.21 19.32 -7.56
CA GLU A 101 -2.21 20.40 -7.53
C GLU A 101 -3.35 20.13 -6.54
N THR A 102 -4.00 18.97 -6.66
CA THR A 102 -5.18 18.55 -5.90
C THR A 102 -4.86 17.44 -4.89
N VAL A 103 -3.98 16.50 -5.24
CA VAL A 103 -3.58 15.38 -4.40
C VAL A 103 -2.53 15.87 -3.41
N ALA A 104 -2.89 15.99 -2.14
CA ALA A 104 -1.93 16.38 -1.11
C ALA A 104 -0.85 15.30 -0.92
N ILE A 105 0.40 15.72 -0.75
CA ILE A 105 1.51 14.82 -0.41
C ILE A 105 1.86 15.00 1.06
N ALA A 106 1.78 13.91 1.82
CA ALA A 106 2.26 13.85 3.20
C ALA A 106 3.56 13.06 3.28
N GLU A 107 4.49 13.49 4.12
CA GLU A 107 5.75 12.79 4.33
C GLU A 107 5.76 12.04 5.66
N ALA A 108 6.31 10.83 5.66
CA ALA A 108 6.47 9.98 6.84
C ALA A 108 7.78 9.18 6.79
N SER A 109 8.18 8.64 7.94
CA SER A 109 9.42 7.87 8.05
C SER A 109 9.33 6.47 7.43
N HIS A 110 10.42 6.05 6.81
CA HIS A 110 10.65 4.69 6.33
C HIS A 110 12.15 4.36 6.46
N PRO A 111 12.55 3.20 7.03
CA PRO A 111 11.75 1.97 7.13
C PRO A 111 10.93 1.79 8.40
N MET A 112 11.16 2.61 9.43
CA MET A 112 10.41 2.52 10.69
C MET A 112 9.23 3.50 10.68
N PRO A 113 8.01 3.05 11.00
CA PRO A 113 6.84 3.92 11.06
C PRO A 113 6.99 4.98 12.16
N ASP A 114 6.48 6.18 11.91
CA ASP A 114 6.48 7.31 12.83
C ASP A 114 5.07 7.92 12.97
N GLU A 115 4.96 8.97 13.78
CA GLU A 115 3.67 9.60 14.06
C GLU A 115 3.13 10.40 12.88
N ALA A 116 4.00 10.91 12.00
CA ALA A 116 3.58 11.50 10.74
C ALA A 116 2.83 10.48 9.86
N GLY A 117 3.33 9.24 9.79
CA GLY A 117 2.64 8.12 9.14
C GLY A 117 1.30 7.78 9.78
N VAL A 118 1.17 7.88 11.10
CA VAL A 118 -0.11 7.66 11.81
C VAL A 118 -1.13 8.74 11.49
N ILE A 119 -0.71 10.01 11.53
CA ILE A 119 -1.57 11.15 11.18
C ILE A 119 -2.05 11.03 9.73
N ALA A 120 -1.13 10.74 8.81
CA ALA A 120 -1.46 10.59 7.40
C ALA A 120 -2.35 9.36 7.12
N GLY A 121 -2.09 8.24 7.79
CA GLY A 121 -2.90 7.02 7.68
C GLY A 121 -4.33 7.19 8.19
N LYS A 122 -4.52 7.92 9.31
CA LYS A 122 -5.85 8.30 9.80
C LYS A 122 -6.61 9.16 8.80
N ARG A 123 -5.94 10.18 8.23
CA ARG A 123 -6.55 11.04 7.19
C ARG A 123 -6.92 10.26 5.92
N ILE A 124 -6.10 9.30 5.50
CA ILE A 124 -6.46 8.41 4.37
C ILE A 124 -7.71 7.60 4.71
N LEU A 125 -7.81 7.06 5.93
CA LEU A 125 -8.99 6.30 6.36
C LEU A 125 -10.24 7.20 6.43
N GLU A 126 -10.10 8.44 6.88
CA GLU A 126 -11.17 9.45 6.87
C GLU A 126 -11.64 9.79 5.45
N ILE A 127 -10.72 9.87 4.48
CA ILE A 127 -11.08 10.07 3.06
C ILE A 127 -11.79 8.82 2.52
N ALA A 128 -11.25 7.63 2.80
CA ALA A 128 -11.81 6.37 2.32
C ALA A 128 -13.26 6.15 2.80
N THR A 129 -13.52 6.40 4.08
CA THR A 129 -14.86 6.23 4.69
C THR A 129 -15.91 7.25 4.25
N GLN A 130 -15.49 8.32 3.56
CA GLN A 130 -16.42 9.27 2.94
C GLN A 130 -16.90 8.83 1.55
N ALA A 131 -16.27 7.80 0.96
CA ALA A 131 -16.64 7.30 -0.35
C ALA A 131 -18.00 6.59 -0.29
N THR A 132 -18.79 6.77 -1.35
CA THR A 132 -20.13 6.20 -1.50
C THR A 132 -20.22 5.41 -2.80
N ALA A 133 -21.31 4.66 -3.02
CA ALA A 133 -21.49 3.84 -4.22
C ALA A 133 -21.39 4.63 -5.54
N ASP A 134 -21.62 5.95 -5.49
CA ASP A 134 -21.55 6.85 -6.64
C ASP A 134 -20.13 7.41 -6.88
N ASP A 135 -19.12 7.00 -6.11
CA ASP A 135 -17.78 7.56 -6.20
C ASP A 135 -16.76 6.54 -6.75
N LEU A 136 -15.66 7.07 -7.30
CA LEU A 136 -14.50 6.30 -7.73
C LEU A 136 -13.32 6.62 -6.82
N VAL A 137 -12.63 5.60 -6.32
CA VAL A 137 -11.39 5.74 -5.54
C VAL A 137 -10.24 5.09 -6.30
N ILE A 138 -9.14 5.81 -6.46
CA ILE A 138 -7.90 5.30 -7.05
C ILE A 138 -6.85 5.21 -5.95
N ALA A 139 -6.44 3.99 -5.61
CA ALA A 139 -5.40 3.70 -4.64
C ALA A 139 -4.03 3.56 -5.31
N LEU A 140 -3.05 4.38 -4.91
CA LEU A 140 -1.68 4.40 -5.40
C LEU A 140 -0.75 3.72 -4.40
N LEU A 141 -0.24 2.53 -4.74
CA LEU A 141 0.60 1.73 -3.84
C LEU A 141 1.98 1.48 -4.46
N SER A 142 3.03 1.64 -3.67
CA SER A 142 4.38 1.25 -4.07
C SER A 142 5.22 0.77 -2.88
N GLY A 143 6.46 0.35 -3.17
CA GLY A 143 7.44 -0.06 -2.17
C GLY A 143 7.54 0.89 -0.98
N GLY A 144 7.61 0.33 0.23
CA GLY A 144 7.64 1.08 1.49
C GLY A 144 6.28 1.46 2.09
N GLY A 145 5.16 1.21 1.38
CA GLY A 145 3.82 1.53 1.87
C GLY A 145 3.47 0.95 3.25
N SER A 146 4.01 -0.20 3.63
CA SER A 146 3.76 -0.81 4.95
C SER A 146 4.16 0.07 6.14
N ALA A 147 5.27 0.81 6.00
CA ALA A 147 5.79 1.71 7.04
C ALA A 147 5.23 3.12 6.93
N LEU A 148 4.81 3.55 5.72
CA LEU A 148 4.28 4.89 5.47
C LEU A 148 2.77 4.99 5.78
N LEU A 149 1.99 3.97 5.41
CA LEU A 149 0.55 3.90 5.67
C LEU A 149 0.28 3.23 7.01
N VAL A 150 0.33 4.02 8.09
CA VAL A 150 0.20 3.51 9.46
C VAL A 150 -1.18 3.88 10.01
N ALA A 151 -1.99 2.87 10.28
CA ALA A 151 -3.22 3.04 11.04
C ALA A 151 -3.33 1.83 11.98
N PRO A 152 -2.92 1.97 13.26
CA PRO A 152 -3.18 0.96 14.28
C PRO A 152 -4.70 0.74 14.38
N ALA A 153 -5.12 -0.49 14.66
CA ALA A 153 -6.52 -0.75 14.94
C ALA A 153 -6.98 -0.01 16.22
N GLU A 154 -8.30 0.10 16.40
CA GLU A 154 -8.89 0.76 17.57
C GLU A 154 -8.31 0.22 18.89
N GLY A 155 -8.03 1.12 19.83
CA GLY A 155 -7.45 0.80 21.13
C GLY A 155 -5.93 0.59 21.14
N MET A 156 -5.26 0.79 20.01
CA MET A 156 -3.82 0.59 19.88
C MET A 156 -3.06 1.85 19.46
N THR A 157 -1.76 1.88 19.79
CA THR A 157 -0.84 2.99 19.51
C THR A 157 0.24 2.61 18.50
N LEU A 158 0.99 3.61 18.01
CA LEU A 158 2.20 3.38 17.23
C LEU A 158 3.22 2.53 18.00
N ALA A 159 3.39 2.80 19.30
CA ALA A 159 4.32 2.08 20.15
C ALA A 159 3.97 0.58 20.25
N ASP A 160 2.68 0.24 20.27
CA ASP A 160 2.23 -1.15 20.23
C ASP A 160 2.62 -1.83 18.90
N MET A 161 2.43 -1.15 17.78
CA MET A 161 2.79 -1.67 16.45
C MET A 161 4.30 -1.87 16.29
N GLN A 162 5.09 -0.93 16.80
CA GLN A 162 6.55 -1.03 16.83
C GLN A 162 7.01 -2.15 17.77
N GLY A 163 6.42 -2.26 18.96
CA GLY A 163 6.71 -3.30 19.94
C GLY A 163 6.43 -4.70 19.40
N MET A 164 5.28 -4.91 18.76
CA MET A 164 4.96 -6.16 18.07
C MET A 164 6.00 -6.49 17.00
N THR A 165 6.33 -5.51 16.13
CA THR A 165 7.29 -5.72 15.05
C THR A 165 8.68 -6.09 15.59
N ASN A 166 9.14 -5.40 16.65
CA ASN A 166 10.42 -5.68 17.29
C ASN A 166 10.46 -7.09 17.90
N ALA A 167 9.39 -7.51 18.59
CA ALA A 167 9.31 -8.84 19.18
C ALA A 167 9.39 -9.96 18.12
N LEU A 168 8.69 -9.78 16.99
CA LEU A 168 8.69 -10.73 15.88
C LEU A 168 10.04 -10.80 15.16
N LEU A 169 10.70 -9.64 14.96
CA LEU A 169 12.05 -9.60 14.38
C LEU A 169 13.06 -10.29 15.32
N ALA A 170 12.96 -10.04 16.62
CA ALA A 170 13.87 -10.62 17.62
C ALA A 170 13.79 -12.15 17.69
N CYS A 171 12.62 -12.74 17.43
CA CYS A 171 12.44 -14.19 17.39
C CYS A 171 12.66 -14.82 16.00
N GLY A 172 13.04 -14.02 14.99
CA GLY A 172 13.30 -14.50 13.64
C GLY A 172 12.04 -14.94 12.88
N ALA A 173 10.88 -14.31 13.15
CA ALA A 173 9.68 -14.54 12.37
C ALA A 173 9.89 -14.18 10.89
N THR A 174 9.31 -14.96 9.99
CA THR A 174 9.36 -14.68 8.55
C THR A 174 8.53 -13.45 8.20
N ILE A 175 8.79 -12.84 7.04
CA ILE A 175 8.02 -11.68 6.58
C ILE A 175 6.51 -11.96 6.46
N ASN A 176 6.14 -13.18 6.07
CA ASN A 176 4.74 -13.58 5.95
C ASN A 176 4.06 -13.66 7.33
N GLU A 177 4.76 -14.19 8.33
CA GLU A 177 4.26 -14.24 9.71
C GLU A 177 4.13 -12.85 10.32
N ILE A 178 5.13 -11.98 10.07
CA ILE A 178 5.06 -10.57 10.49
C ILE A 178 3.86 -9.87 9.83
N ASN A 179 3.66 -10.08 8.53
CA ASN A 179 2.55 -9.48 7.80
C ASN A 179 1.20 -10.02 8.28
N CYS A 180 1.10 -11.30 8.66
CA CYS A 180 -0.12 -11.88 9.24
C CYS A 180 -0.55 -11.08 10.48
N LEU A 181 0.30 -10.94 11.50
CA LEU A 181 -0.05 -10.17 12.70
C LEU A 181 -0.28 -8.69 12.38
N ARG A 182 0.54 -8.10 11.49
CA ARG A 182 0.42 -6.70 11.11
C ARG A 182 -0.91 -6.36 10.45
N LYS A 183 -1.44 -7.24 9.60
CA LYS A 183 -2.76 -7.08 8.95
C LYS A 183 -3.89 -7.10 9.99
N HIS A 184 -3.88 -8.09 10.88
CA HIS A 184 -4.87 -8.24 11.96
C HIS A 184 -4.85 -7.10 12.99
N CYS A 185 -3.72 -6.41 13.13
CA CYS A 185 -3.51 -5.30 14.05
C CYS A 185 -3.67 -3.91 13.42
N SER A 186 -4.09 -3.81 12.16
CA SER A 186 -4.20 -2.54 11.43
C SER A 186 -5.62 -2.24 10.96
N ALA A 187 -5.96 -0.95 10.91
CA ALA A 187 -7.22 -0.45 10.36
C ALA A 187 -7.21 -0.29 8.82
N VAL A 188 -6.06 -0.44 8.15
CA VAL A 188 -5.93 -0.20 6.70
C VAL A 188 -5.28 -1.36 5.92
N LYS A 189 -4.54 -2.24 6.58
CA LYS A 189 -3.82 -3.35 5.92
C LYS A 189 -4.72 -4.59 5.77
N GLY A 190 -4.33 -5.52 4.90
CA GLY A 190 -5.05 -6.79 4.71
C GLY A 190 -6.49 -6.60 4.26
N GLY A 191 -6.70 -5.80 3.22
CA GLY A 191 -8.02 -5.52 2.63
C GLY A 191 -8.85 -4.47 3.37
N GLN A 192 -8.44 -4.04 4.57
CA GLN A 192 -9.25 -3.14 5.39
C GLN A 192 -9.45 -1.77 4.73
N LEU A 193 -8.51 -1.28 3.92
CA LEU A 193 -8.72 -0.05 3.16
C LEU A 193 -9.77 -0.26 2.06
N ALA A 194 -9.79 -1.41 1.38
CA ALA A 194 -10.88 -1.73 0.44
C ALA A 194 -12.24 -1.79 1.16
N ARG A 195 -12.29 -2.42 2.34
CA ARG A 195 -13.51 -2.44 3.18
C ARG A 195 -13.95 -1.05 3.59
N ALA A 196 -13.03 -0.13 3.86
CA ALA A 196 -13.35 1.25 4.20
C ALA A 196 -13.85 2.08 3.00
N VAL A 197 -13.43 1.73 1.78
CA VAL A 197 -13.87 2.38 0.53
C VAL A 197 -15.23 1.85 0.06
N ALA A 198 -15.56 0.59 0.37
CA ALA A 198 -16.83 0.00 -0.02
C ALA A 198 -18.02 0.84 0.51
N PRO A 199 -19.06 1.07 -0.31
CA PRO A 199 -19.36 0.39 -1.58
C PRO A 199 -18.87 1.11 -2.85
N ALA A 200 -17.96 2.08 -2.76
CA ALA A 200 -17.45 2.79 -3.93
C ALA A 200 -16.67 1.88 -4.89
N THR A 201 -16.53 2.30 -6.16
CA THR A 201 -15.62 1.62 -7.10
C THR A 201 -14.18 1.90 -6.68
N LEU A 202 -13.34 0.87 -6.57
CA LEU A 202 -11.95 1.00 -6.16
C LEU A 202 -11.01 0.46 -7.24
N ILE A 203 -10.08 1.29 -7.70
CA ILE A 203 -9.02 0.92 -8.62
C ILE A 203 -7.69 0.97 -7.87
N THR A 204 -6.92 -0.12 -7.87
CA THR A 204 -5.56 -0.12 -7.29
C THR A 204 -4.51 -0.07 -8.39
N LEU A 205 -3.66 0.95 -8.38
CA LEU A 205 -2.43 1.02 -9.17
C LEU A 205 -1.25 0.70 -8.25
N ALA A 206 -0.64 -0.47 -8.46
CA ALA A 206 0.46 -0.96 -7.63
C ALA A 206 1.77 -1.06 -8.41
N LEU A 207 2.84 -0.45 -7.89
CA LEU A 207 4.21 -0.61 -8.38
C LEU A 207 5.00 -1.53 -7.43
N SER A 208 5.28 -2.75 -7.87
CA SER A 208 5.93 -3.77 -7.04
C SER A 208 7.46 -3.66 -7.09
N ASP A 209 8.10 -3.60 -5.92
CA ASP A 209 9.53 -3.85 -5.71
C ASP A 209 9.80 -5.28 -5.19
N VAL A 210 8.78 -6.15 -5.16
CA VAL A 210 8.84 -7.53 -4.68
C VAL A 210 8.89 -8.50 -5.86
N ILE A 211 9.86 -9.42 -5.86
CA ILE A 211 10.00 -10.46 -6.88
C ILE A 211 8.73 -11.33 -6.90
N GLY A 212 8.14 -11.50 -8.08
CA GLY A 212 6.89 -12.24 -8.27
C GLY A 212 5.61 -11.43 -8.05
N SER A 213 5.72 -10.19 -7.57
CA SER A 213 4.62 -9.22 -7.41
C SER A 213 3.36 -9.74 -6.68
N PRO A 214 3.46 -10.46 -5.54
CA PRO A 214 2.29 -10.84 -4.76
C PRO A 214 1.61 -9.58 -4.18
N LEU A 215 0.38 -9.30 -4.63
CA LEU A 215 -0.34 -8.06 -4.31
C LEU A 215 -0.64 -7.90 -2.80
N ASP A 216 -0.78 -9.01 -2.07
CA ASP A 216 -1.04 -9.05 -0.62
C ASP A 216 0.19 -8.69 0.23
N VAL A 217 1.38 -8.70 -0.37
CA VAL A 217 2.63 -8.29 0.27
C VAL A 217 2.90 -6.80 0.02
N ILE A 218 2.53 -6.27 -1.15
CA ILE A 218 2.75 -4.85 -1.50
C ILE A 218 1.97 -3.98 -0.52
N ALA A 219 2.70 -3.16 0.24
CA ALA A 219 2.14 -2.34 1.32
C ALA A 219 1.33 -3.12 2.38
N SER A 220 1.56 -4.44 2.52
CA SER A 220 0.72 -5.36 3.33
C SER A 220 -0.73 -5.47 2.83
N GLY A 221 -0.93 -5.35 1.53
CA GLY A 221 -2.18 -5.64 0.84
C GLY A 221 -3.40 -4.85 1.33
N PRO A 222 -3.35 -3.51 1.42
CA PRO A 222 -4.45 -2.74 2.00
C PRO A 222 -5.75 -2.83 1.19
N THR A 223 -5.66 -3.13 -0.10
CA THR A 223 -6.80 -3.18 -1.03
C THR A 223 -7.07 -4.58 -1.60
N VAL A 224 -6.48 -5.62 -1.03
CA VAL A 224 -6.65 -7.01 -1.48
C VAL A 224 -7.02 -7.93 -0.33
N ALA A 225 -7.68 -9.04 -0.63
CA ALA A 225 -8.08 -10.03 0.36
C ALA A 225 -6.89 -10.60 1.13
N ASP A 226 -7.10 -10.90 2.40
CA ASP A 226 -6.13 -11.55 3.27
C ASP A 226 -6.55 -12.99 3.57
N ALA A 227 -5.78 -13.95 3.05
CA ALA A 227 -6.04 -15.37 3.27
C ALA A 227 -5.73 -15.85 4.70
N SER A 228 -4.92 -15.09 5.47
CA SER A 228 -4.62 -15.44 6.86
C SER A 228 -5.78 -15.11 7.79
N THR A 229 -5.86 -15.81 8.91
CA THR A 229 -6.96 -15.72 9.89
C THR A 229 -6.45 -15.35 11.28
N TRP A 230 -7.37 -15.04 12.19
CA TRP A 230 -7.05 -14.89 13.60
C TRP A 230 -6.34 -16.13 14.19
N ALA A 231 -6.72 -17.33 13.74
CA ALA A 231 -6.10 -18.57 14.18
C ALA A 231 -4.64 -18.68 13.72
N ASP A 232 -4.34 -18.28 12.48
CA ASP A 232 -2.97 -18.22 11.98
C ASP A 232 -2.13 -17.21 12.76
N ALA A 233 -2.69 -16.03 13.00
CA ALA A 233 -2.03 -14.98 13.77
C ALA A 233 -1.72 -15.45 15.20
N TRP A 234 -2.65 -16.15 15.86
CA TRP A 234 -2.44 -16.70 17.20
C TRP A 234 -1.44 -17.87 17.21
N ALA A 235 -1.47 -18.75 16.21
CA ALA A 235 -0.52 -19.85 16.08
C ALA A 235 0.94 -19.34 15.99
N ILE A 236 1.17 -18.19 15.36
CA ILE A 236 2.48 -17.54 15.34
C ILE A 236 2.87 -17.04 16.73
N VAL A 237 1.94 -16.46 17.50
CA VAL A 237 2.19 -16.03 18.88
C VAL A 237 2.63 -17.22 19.74
N GLU A 238 1.98 -18.37 19.60
CA GLU A 238 2.33 -19.59 20.32
C GLU A 238 3.66 -20.19 19.85
N LYS A 239 3.87 -20.29 18.52
CA LYS A 239 5.10 -20.81 17.91
C LYS A 239 6.36 -20.14 18.44
N TYR A 240 6.31 -18.83 18.68
CA TYR A 240 7.45 -18.03 19.11
C TYR A 240 7.42 -17.65 20.61
N ASP A 241 6.47 -18.20 21.38
CA ASP A 241 6.27 -17.90 22.81
C ASP A 241 6.21 -16.37 23.06
N LEU A 242 5.34 -15.69 22.31
CA LEU A 242 5.24 -14.23 22.29
C LEU A 242 4.16 -13.67 23.21
N VAL A 243 3.36 -14.52 23.86
CA VAL A 243 2.20 -14.11 24.68
C VAL A 243 2.55 -13.02 25.70
N ASN A 244 3.69 -13.17 26.38
CA ASN A 244 4.17 -12.22 27.41
C ASN A 244 5.21 -11.22 26.88
N LYS A 245 5.54 -11.27 25.58
CA LYS A 245 6.53 -10.41 24.92
C LYS A 245 5.89 -9.36 24.02
N LEU A 246 4.64 -9.56 23.61
CA LEU A 246 3.86 -8.59 22.85
C LEU A 246 3.33 -7.49 23.77
N PRO A 247 3.14 -6.27 23.23
CA PRO A 247 2.39 -5.23 23.93
C PRO A 247 0.99 -5.73 24.34
N PRO A 248 0.48 -5.38 25.53
CA PRO A 248 -0.78 -5.91 26.05
C PRO A 248 -1.96 -5.72 25.09
N ALA A 249 -2.07 -4.56 24.44
CA ALA A 249 -3.14 -4.25 23.49
C ALA A 249 -3.12 -5.20 22.26
N ILE A 250 -1.92 -5.57 21.78
CA ILE A 250 -1.75 -6.53 20.67
C ILE A 250 -2.23 -7.91 21.10
N ALA A 251 -1.74 -8.41 22.24
CA ALA A 251 -2.10 -9.73 22.73
C ALA A 251 -3.60 -9.84 23.01
N GLN A 252 -4.20 -8.81 23.60
CA GLN A 252 -5.64 -8.74 23.86
C GLN A 252 -6.43 -8.77 22.55
N ARG A 253 -6.05 -7.97 21.55
CA ARG A 253 -6.73 -7.94 20.26
C ARG A 253 -6.68 -9.29 19.54
N LEU A 254 -5.52 -9.93 19.50
CA LEU A 254 -5.35 -11.23 18.87
C LEU A 254 -6.21 -12.31 19.56
N ARG A 255 -6.30 -12.29 20.90
CA ARG A 255 -7.19 -13.19 21.66
C ARG A 255 -8.67 -12.92 21.37
N ALA A 256 -9.09 -11.66 21.36
CA ALA A 256 -10.47 -11.29 21.06
C ALA A 256 -10.87 -11.77 19.66
N GLY A 257 -9.98 -11.58 18.68
CA GLY A 257 -10.15 -12.13 17.33
C GLY A 257 -10.26 -13.65 17.29
N LEU A 258 -9.38 -14.36 17.99
CA LEU A 258 -9.43 -15.82 18.11
C LEU A 258 -10.74 -16.33 18.74
N ASN A 259 -11.28 -15.58 19.71
CA ASN A 259 -12.55 -15.90 20.36
C ASN A 259 -13.79 -15.56 19.51
N GLY A 260 -13.62 -14.98 18.32
CA GLY A 260 -14.72 -14.57 17.45
C GLY A 260 -15.40 -13.27 17.86
N GLU A 261 -14.77 -12.46 18.72
CA GLU A 261 -15.31 -11.18 19.19
C GLU A 261 -15.11 -10.05 18.17
N LEU A 262 -14.19 -10.23 17.21
CA LEU A 262 -13.88 -9.28 16.16
C LEU A 262 -14.05 -9.93 14.77
N PRO A 263 -14.58 -9.19 13.77
CA PRO A 263 -14.56 -9.67 12.40
C PRO A 263 -13.10 -9.85 11.95
N ASP A 264 -12.87 -10.87 11.13
CA ASP A 264 -11.56 -11.12 10.53
C ASP A 264 -11.26 -10.09 9.42
N THR A 265 -10.01 -10.05 8.95
CA THR A 265 -9.63 -9.29 7.76
C THR A 265 -10.44 -9.77 6.54
N PRO A 266 -10.79 -8.88 5.60
CA PRO A 266 -11.55 -9.24 4.40
C PRO A 266 -10.98 -10.46 3.67
N LYS A 267 -11.85 -11.45 3.47
CA LYS A 267 -11.54 -12.65 2.67
C LYS A 267 -11.96 -12.42 1.22
N THR A 268 -11.61 -13.34 0.33
CA THR A 268 -11.84 -13.17 -1.12
C THR A 268 -13.32 -13.01 -1.50
N ASP A 269 -14.23 -13.54 -0.69
CA ASP A 269 -15.69 -13.44 -0.82
C ASP A 269 -16.31 -12.25 -0.07
N ASP A 270 -15.50 -11.40 0.56
CA ASP A 270 -15.99 -10.21 1.26
C ASP A 270 -16.66 -9.24 0.25
N PRO A 271 -17.88 -8.74 0.54
CA PRO A 271 -18.58 -7.79 -0.33
C PRO A 271 -17.79 -6.53 -0.68
N ALA A 272 -16.78 -6.16 0.12
CA ALA A 272 -15.87 -5.06 -0.16
C ALA A 272 -15.14 -5.19 -1.50
N PHE A 273 -14.99 -6.41 -2.03
CA PHE A 273 -14.31 -6.67 -3.31
C PHE A 273 -15.27 -6.75 -4.52
N ALA A 274 -16.57 -6.51 -4.33
CA ALA A 274 -17.55 -6.59 -5.42
C ALA A 274 -17.34 -5.53 -6.51
N THR A 275 -16.72 -4.40 -6.16
CA THR A 275 -16.50 -3.22 -7.03
C THR A 275 -15.02 -2.89 -7.22
N THR A 276 -14.12 -3.87 -7.05
CA THR A 276 -12.65 -3.74 -7.17
C THR A 276 -12.08 -4.24 -8.51
#